data_AF-A0A7W6LQF5-F1
#
_entry.id   AF-A0A7W6LQF5-F1
#
_cell.length_a   1.000
_cell.length_b   1.000
_cell.length_c   1.000
_cell.angle_alpha   90.00
_cell.angle_beta   90.00
_cell.angle_gamma   90.00
#
_symmetry.space_group_name_H-M   'P 1'
#
loop_
_entity.id
_entity.type
_entity.pdbx_description
1 polymer ?
#
loop_
_entity_poly.entity_id
_entity_poly.type
_entity_poly.pdbx_seq_one_letter_code
_entity_poly.pdbx_strand_id
1 'polypeptide(L)'
;MSTSAAHAARHIHFGWFKRRRDMQVEDVTVVDRSLLNRAVGAAALGNAMEWFDFGVYGYIAVTLGHVFFPSSDPALQLIATFATFTVAFLVRPLGGLVFGPLGDRYGRHKILAMTMILMAVGTFSIGLIPSYAQIGIGAPLMLLAARLVQGFSTGGEYGGAATFIAEYSTDRKRGLMGS
;
A
#
# COMPACT_ATOMS: atom_id res chain seq x y z
N MET A 1 23.70 45.51 68.28
CA MET A 1 23.19 44.13 68.31
C MET A 1 22.46 43.85 67.00
N SER A 2 23.01 42.92 66.23
CA SER A 2 22.46 42.03 65.18
C SER A 2 21.05 42.27 64.59
N THR A 3 20.91 42.36 63.26
CA THR A 3 20.39 41.30 62.35
C THR A 3 19.88 41.85 61.00
N SER A 4 19.95 40.99 59.97
CA SER A 4 19.10 40.96 58.75
C SER A 4 19.47 41.92 57.61
N ALA A 5 19.50 41.56 56.32
CA ALA A 5 18.94 40.43 55.61
C ALA A 5 19.70 40.17 54.29
N ALA A 6 19.77 38.91 53.90
CA ALA A 6 20.17 38.43 52.58
C ALA A 6 19.02 38.53 51.57
N HIS A 7 19.32 38.78 50.31
CA HIS A 7 18.54 38.30 49.15
C HIS A 7 19.42 38.39 47.90
N ALA A 8 20.22 37.36 47.59
CA ALA A 8 19.87 36.14 46.85
C ALA A 8 19.50 36.41 45.37
N ALA A 9 20.53 36.39 44.52
CA ALA A 9 20.42 36.32 43.08
C ALA A 9 19.74 35.01 42.65
N ARG A 10 18.64 35.13 41.90
CA ARG A 10 17.86 34.00 41.39
C ARG A 10 18.39 33.59 40.02
N HIS A 11 19.32 32.64 39.98
CA HIS A 11 19.73 31.98 38.74
C HIS A 11 18.61 31.08 38.22
N ILE A 12 18.20 31.30 36.97
CA ILE A 12 17.16 30.57 36.27
C ILE A 12 17.84 29.36 35.60
N HIS A 13 17.64 28.15 36.12
CA HIS A 13 18.10 26.92 35.46
C HIS A 13 17.12 26.50 34.37
N PHE A 14 17.48 26.77 33.11
CA PHE A 14 16.80 26.29 31.92
C PHE A 14 17.25 24.84 31.64
N GLY A 15 16.48 23.86 32.11
CA GLY A 15 16.81 22.43 32.02
C GLY A 15 16.59 21.83 30.63
N TRP A 16 17.62 21.84 29.78
CA TRP A 16 17.67 21.22 28.44
C TRP A 16 17.88 19.70 28.43
N PHE A 17 17.92 19.03 29.58
CA PHE A 17 18.23 17.61 29.63
C PHE A 17 16.96 16.76 29.47
N LYS A 18 16.61 16.48 28.21
CA LYS A 18 15.72 15.37 27.84
C LYS A 18 16.34 14.08 28.38
N ARG A 19 15.76 13.52 29.46
CA ARG A 19 16.11 12.21 30.01
C ARG A 19 16.20 11.23 28.84
N ARG A 20 17.39 10.68 28.57
CA ARG A 20 17.53 9.50 27.71
C ARG A 20 16.75 8.40 28.43
N ARG A 21 15.64 7.95 27.84
CA ARG A 21 14.94 6.75 28.32
C ARG A 21 15.95 5.61 28.23
N ASP A 22 16.16 4.92 29.33
CA ASP A 22 16.92 3.68 29.36
C ASP A 22 16.11 2.65 28.56
N MET A 23 16.67 2.15 27.46
CA MET A 23 15.97 1.15 26.64
C MET A 23 16.02 -0.18 27.37
N GLN A 24 14.86 -0.71 27.73
CA GLN A 24 14.75 -2.00 28.39
C GLN A 24 14.84 -3.11 27.34
N VAL A 25 15.29 -4.31 27.74
CA VAL A 25 15.40 -5.47 26.82
C VAL A 25 14.02 -5.85 26.25
N GLU A 26 12.96 -5.50 26.97
CA GLU A 26 11.55 -5.62 26.58
C GLU A 26 11.16 -4.70 25.40
N ASP A 27 11.88 -3.59 25.20
CA ASP A 27 11.68 -2.67 24.08
C ASP A 27 12.29 -3.20 22.76
N VAL A 28 13.07 -4.29 22.82
CA VAL A 28 13.71 -4.89 21.66
C VAL A 28 12.79 -5.94 21.06
N THR A 29 12.00 -5.54 20.06
CA THR A 29 11.28 -6.49 19.21
C THR A 29 12.30 -7.37 18.47
N VAL A 30 12.49 -8.60 18.94
CA VAL A 30 13.34 -9.59 18.26
C VAL A 30 12.59 -10.10 17.05
N VAL A 31 12.88 -9.47 15.93
CA VAL A 31 12.38 -9.83 14.61
C VAL A 31 13.09 -11.07 14.11
N ASP A 32 12.34 -12.11 13.74
CA ASP A 32 12.90 -13.22 12.98
C ASP A 32 13.33 -12.72 11.59
N ARG A 33 14.65 -12.65 11.38
CA ARG A 33 15.26 -12.17 10.13
C ARG A 33 14.82 -12.96 8.91
N SER A 34 14.54 -14.26 9.04
CA SER A 34 14.09 -15.08 7.92
C SER A 34 12.67 -14.69 7.48
N LEU A 35 11.81 -14.39 8.45
CA LEU A 35 10.43 -14.00 8.25
C LEU A 35 10.34 -12.56 7.72
N LEU A 36 11.19 -11.66 8.22
CA LEU A 36 11.37 -10.32 7.68
C LEU A 36 11.81 -10.35 6.21
N ASN A 37 12.86 -11.12 5.88
CA ASN A 37 13.37 -11.20 4.51
C ASN A 37 12.32 -11.76 3.55
N ARG A 38 11.53 -12.75 3.97
CA ARG A 38 10.40 -13.27 3.20
C ARG A 38 9.31 -12.23 2.99
N ALA A 39 8.93 -11.50 4.04
CA ALA A 39 7.92 -10.45 3.96
C ALA A 39 8.36 -9.29 3.05
N VAL A 40 9.62 -8.86 3.15
CA VAL A 40 10.22 -7.82 2.29
C VAL A 40 10.29 -8.31 0.85
N GLY A 41 10.70 -9.55 0.61
CA GLY A 41 10.71 -10.14 -0.73
C GLY A 41 9.30 -10.22 -1.35
N ALA A 42 8.29 -10.60 -0.57
CA ALA A 42 6.90 -10.63 -1.01
C ALA A 42 6.37 -9.23 -1.35
N ALA A 43 6.63 -8.23 -0.49
CA ALA A 43 6.23 -6.84 -0.75
C ALA A 43 6.97 -6.23 -1.97
N ALA A 44 8.24 -6.56 -2.17
CA ALA A 44 8.99 -6.11 -3.35
C ALA A 44 8.43 -6.73 -4.64
N LEU A 45 8.07 -8.01 -4.60
CA LEU A 45 7.45 -8.72 -5.72
C LEU A 45 6.04 -8.21 -6.03
N GLY A 46 5.21 -7.94 -5.02
CA GLY A 46 3.86 -7.38 -5.19
C GLY A 46 3.91 -6.00 -5.85
N ASN A 47 4.75 -5.10 -5.33
CA ASN A 47 4.99 -3.80 -5.95
C ASN A 47 5.54 -3.91 -7.39
N ALA A 48 6.46 -4.85 -7.67
CA ALA A 48 6.95 -5.07 -9.02
C ALA A 48 5.85 -5.60 -9.96
N MET A 49 5.00 -6.53 -9.50
CA MET A 49 3.84 -7.02 -10.26
C MET A 49 2.86 -5.90 -10.57
N GLU A 50 2.66 -4.97 -9.65
CA GLU A 50 1.78 -3.83 -9.86
C GLU A 50 2.28 -2.91 -10.97
N TRP A 51 3.54 -2.51 -10.91
CA TRP A 51 4.15 -1.72 -11.98
C TRP A 51 4.14 -2.45 -13.32
N PHE A 52 4.34 -3.77 -13.30
CA PHE A 52 4.21 -4.59 -14.49
C PHE A 52 2.79 -4.58 -15.06
N ASP A 53 1.77 -4.81 -14.22
CA ASP A 53 0.36 -4.81 -14.67
C ASP A 53 -0.05 -3.45 -15.23
N PHE A 54 0.37 -2.35 -14.60
CA PHE A 54 0.10 -0.99 -15.10
C PHE A 54 0.79 -0.71 -16.43
N GLY A 55 2.05 -1.14 -16.57
CA GLY A 55 2.80 -1.01 -17.81
C GLY A 55 2.15 -1.81 -18.95
N VAL A 56 1.79 -3.06 -18.68
CA VAL A 56 1.10 -3.93 -19.64
C VAL A 56 -0.26 -3.34 -20.01
N TYR A 57 -1.05 -2.90 -19.03
CA TYR A 57 -2.37 -2.30 -19.28
C TYR A 57 -2.28 -1.06 -20.16
N GLY A 58 -1.34 -0.16 -19.86
CA GLY A 58 -1.08 1.01 -20.69
C GLY A 58 -0.67 0.64 -22.13
N TYR A 59 0.18 -0.38 -22.28
CA TYR A 59 0.60 -0.89 -23.58
C TYR A 59 -0.57 -1.45 -24.41
N ILE A 60 -1.47 -2.22 -23.78
CA ILE A 60 -2.63 -2.83 -24.46
C ILE A 60 -3.89 -1.98 -24.43
N ALA A 61 -3.84 -0.74 -23.93
CA ALA A 61 -5.03 0.08 -23.69
C ALA A 61 -5.87 0.31 -24.95
N VAL A 62 -5.22 0.48 -26.10
CA VAL A 62 -5.88 0.64 -27.40
C VAL A 62 -6.64 -0.64 -27.78
N THR A 63 -6.00 -1.81 -27.63
CA THR A 63 -6.63 -3.11 -27.87
C THR A 63 -7.81 -3.34 -26.94
N LEU A 64 -7.67 -3.01 -25.65
CA LEU A 64 -8.77 -3.11 -24.69
C LEU A 64 -9.93 -2.19 -25.06
N GLY A 65 -9.65 -0.97 -25.53
CA GLY A 65 -10.67 -0.04 -26.03
C GLY A 65 -11.49 -0.66 -27.15
N HIS A 66 -10.83 -1.25 -28.15
CA HIS A 66 -11.52 -1.92 -29.26
C HIS A 66 -12.33 -3.15 -28.84
N VAL A 67 -11.82 -3.95 -27.88
CA VAL A 67 -12.44 -5.22 -27.48
C VAL A 67 -13.59 -5.04 -26.49
N PHE A 68 -13.44 -4.14 -25.52
CA PHE A 68 -14.37 -3.96 -24.40
C PHE A 68 -15.26 -2.72 -24.51
N PHE A 69 -14.83 -1.69 -25.25
CA PHE A 69 -15.56 -0.43 -25.37
C PHE A 69 -15.76 -0.03 -26.84
N PRO A 70 -16.43 -0.85 -27.67
CA PRO A 70 -16.65 -0.50 -29.07
C PRO A 70 -17.49 0.77 -29.17
N SER A 71 -16.86 1.84 -29.68
CA SER A 71 -17.46 3.16 -29.93
C SER A 71 -17.09 3.62 -31.34
N SER A 72 -17.90 4.47 -31.96
CA SER A 72 -17.58 5.09 -33.25
C SER A 72 -16.40 6.06 -33.17
N ASP A 73 -16.08 6.56 -31.97
CA ASP A 73 -14.97 7.48 -31.74
C ASP A 73 -13.82 6.78 -30.99
N PRO A 74 -12.63 6.60 -31.62
CA PRO A 74 -11.45 6.02 -30.99
C PRO A 74 -11.01 6.73 -29.70
N ALA A 75 -11.22 8.04 -29.60
CA ALA A 75 -10.88 8.81 -28.41
C ALA A 75 -11.74 8.38 -27.21
N LEU A 76 -13.04 8.16 -27.43
CA LEU A 76 -13.95 7.69 -26.38
C LEU A 76 -13.59 6.28 -25.89
N GLN A 77 -13.10 5.40 -26.76
CA GLN A 77 -12.65 4.06 -26.37
C GLN A 77 -11.46 4.13 -25.41
N LEU A 78 -10.46 4.93 -25.77
CA LEU A 78 -9.27 5.18 -24.94
C LEU A 78 -9.64 5.82 -23.60
N ILE A 79 -10.51 6.83 -23.62
CA ILE A 79 -11.01 7.48 -22.41
C ILE A 79 -11.72 6.46 -21.51
N ALA A 80 -12.57 5.58 -22.07
CA ALA A 80 -13.28 4.57 -21.29
C ALA A 80 -12.33 3.53 -20.67
N THR A 81 -11.32 3.08 -21.42
CA THR A 81 -10.26 2.20 -20.92
C THR A 81 -9.51 2.86 -19.76
N PHE A 82 -9.00 4.08 -19.94
CA PHE A 82 -8.30 4.79 -18.86
C PHE A 82 -9.21 5.13 -17.68
N ALA A 83 -10.48 5.48 -17.92
CA ALA A 83 -11.44 5.73 -16.86
C ALA A 83 -11.67 4.49 -15.99
N THR A 84 -11.78 3.31 -16.62
CA THR A 84 -11.89 2.02 -15.91
C THR A 84 -10.68 1.78 -15.01
N PHE A 85 -9.49 2.08 -15.53
CA PHE A 85 -8.26 2.02 -14.75
C PHE A 85 -8.24 3.03 -13.59
N THR A 86 -8.59 4.28 -13.83
CA THR A 86 -8.67 5.33 -12.81
C THR A 86 -9.66 4.99 -11.70
N VAL A 87 -10.83 4.45 -12.04
CA VAL A 87 -11.83 4.04 -11.04
C VAL A 87 -11.29 2.94 -10.12
N ALA A 88 -10.51 2.00 -10.65
CA ALA A 88 -9.85 0.98 -9.83
C ALA A 88 -8.84 1.58 -8.84
N PHE A 89 -8.15 2.68 -9.21
CA PHE A 89 -7.26 3.39 -8.29
C PHE A 89 -8.01 4.02 -7.11
N LEU A 90 -9.23 4.51 -7.32
CA LEU A 90 -10.05 5.11 -6.26
C LEU A 90 -10.47 4.10 -5.20
N VAL A 91 -10.46 2.80 -5.51
CA VAL A 91 -10.81 1.73 -4.55
C VAL A 91 -9.61 1.32 -3.70
N ARG A 92 -8.39 1.71 -4.05
CA ARG A 92 -7.16 1.37 -3.29
C ARG A 92 -7.21 1.85 -1.83
N PRO A 93 -7.64 3.07 -1.49
CA PRO A 93 -7.80 3.49 -0.09
C PRO A 93 -8.75 2.58 0.69
N LEU A 94 -9.84 2.11 0.05
CA LEU A 94 -10.79 1.19 0.68
C LEU A 94 -10.12 -0.17 0.99
N GLY A 95 -9.28 -0.65 0.07
CA GLY A 95 -8.44 -1.83 0.29
C GLY A 95 -7.54 -1.68 1.52
N GLY A 96 -6.85 -0.55 1.64
CA GLY A 96 -5.98 -0.26 2.79
C GLY A 96 -6.73 -0.20 4.11
N LEU A 97 -7.93 0.39 4.12
CA LEU A 97 -8.79 0.46 5.31
C LEU A 97 -9.29 -0.91 5.76
N VAL A 98 -9.55 -1.84 4.84
CA VAL A 98 -10.03 -3.20 5.17
C VAL A 98 -8.88 -4.13 5.52
N PHE A 99 -7.82 -4.17 4.71
CA PHE A 99 -6.70 -5.08 4.89
C PHE A 99 -5.72 -4.63 5.97
N GLY A 100 -5.71 -3.35 6.36
CA GLY A 100 -4.88 -2.85 7.47
C GLY A 100 -5.20 -3.55 8.80
N PRO A 101 -6.42 -3.40 9.35
CA PRO A 101 -6.82 -4.08 10.58
C PRO A 101 -6.78 -5.62 10.47
N LEU A 102 -7.05 -6.15 9.27
CA LEU A 102 -6.92 -7.59 9.00
C LEU A 102 -5.46 -8.06 9.10
N GLY A 103 -4.51 -7.25 8.62
CA GLY A 103 -3.07 -7.50 8.72
C GLY A 103 -2.59 -7.56 10.15
N ASP A 104 -3.10 -6.65 10.99
CA ASP A 104 -2.73 -6.60 12.41
C ASP A 104 -3.35 -7.77 13.21
N ARG A 105 -4.52 -8.27 12.80
CA ARG A 105 -5.20 -9.39 13.48
C ARG A 105 -4.74 -10.79 13.04
N TYR A 106 -4.49 -10.99 11.74
CA TYR A 106 -4.21 -12.32 11.16
C TYR A 106 -2.74 -12.53 10.79
N GLY A 107 -1.92 -11.48 10.88
CA GLY A 107 -0.50 -11.49 10.55
C GLY A 107 -0.23 -10.95 9.16
N ARG A 108 0.66 -9.95 9.10
CA ARG A 108 0.94 -9.16 7.89
C ARG A 108 1.46 -9.98 6.71
N HIS A 109 2.34 -10.96 6.96
CA HIS A 109 2.84 -11.85 5.90
C HIS A 109 1.71 -12.61 5.19
N LYS A 110 0.69 -13.08 5.94
CA LYS A 110 -0.43 -13.84 5.35
C LYS A 110 -1.32 -12.93 4.50
N ILE A 111 -1.59 -11.71 4.97
CA ILE A 111 -2.38 -10.74 4.22
C ILE A 111 -1.65 -10.31 2.94
N LEU A 112 -0.34 -10.05 3.00
CA LEU A 112 0.46 -9.73 1.80
C LEU A 112 0.42 -10.87 0.77
N ALA A 113 0.57 -12.12 1.19
CA ALA A 113 0.45 -13.26 0.28
C ALA A 113 -0.97 -13.36 -0.32
N MET A 114 -2.00 -13.10 0.49
CA MET A 114 -3.39 -13.13 0.04
C MET A 114 -3.70 -12.03 -0.99
N THR A 115 -3.19 -10.81 -0.80
CA THR A 115 -3.36 -9.71 -1.77
C THR A 115 -2.65 -10.02 -3.08
N MET A 116 -1.45 -10.63 -3.04
CA MET A 116 -0.76 -11.07 -4.25
C MET A 116 -1.57 -12.13 -5.03
N ILE A 117 -2.15 -13.12 -4.34
CA ILE A 117 -3.01 -14.14 -4.97
C ILE A 117 -4.26 -13.49 -5.57
N LEU A 118 -4.92 -12.60 -4.82
CA LEU A 118 -6.11 -11.89 -5.29
C LEU A 118 -5.81 -11.04 -6.52
N MET A 119 -4.63 -10.42 -6.57
CA MET A 119 -4.16 -9.67 -7.73
C MET A 119 -3.94 -10.58 -8.94
N ALA A 120 -3.24 -11.71 -8.77
CA ALA A 120 -3.00 -12.68 -9.84
C ALA A 120 -4.30 -13.26 -10.41
N VAL A 121 -5.27 -13.59 -9.54
CA VAL A 121 -6.60 -14.05 -9.94
C VAL A 121 -7.34 -12.96 -10.71
N GLY A 122 -7.26 -11.70 -10.26
CA GLY A 122 -7.82 -10.55 -10.96
C GLY A 122 -7.26 -10.41 -12.38
N THR A 123 -5.93 -10.34 -12.53
CA THR A 123 -5.28 -10.22 -13.84
C THR A 123 -5.59 -11.43 -14.75
N PHE A 124 -5.60 -12.64 -14.20
CA PHE A 124 -5.97 -13.84 -14.95
C PHE A 124 -7.43 -13.80 -15.42
N SER A 125 -8.34 -13.35 -14.56
CA SER A 125 -9.76 -13.25 -14.90
C SER A 125 -10.02 -12.26 -16.02
N ILE A 126 -9.25 -11.16 -16.12
CA ILE A 126 -9.32 -10.19 -17.23
C ILE A 126 -9.04 -10.88 -18.59
N GLY A 127 -8.09 -11.82 -18.63
CA GLY A 127 -7.77 -12.57 -19.84
C GLY A 127 -8.86 -13.55 -20.29
N LEU A 128 -9.76 -13.94 -19.39
CA LEU A 128 -10.88 -14.85 -19.68
C LEU A 128 -12.16 -14.12 -20.10
N ILE A 129 -12.19 -12.78 -20.01
CA ILE A 129 -13.42 -12.03 -20.30
C ILE A 129 -13.68 -12.07 -21.81
N PRO A 130 -14.87 -12.55 -22.24
CA PRO A 130 -15.24 -12.52 -23.65
C PRO A 130 -15.40 -11.08 -24.15
N SER A 131 -15.28 -10.88 -25.46
CA SER A 131 -15.36 -9.55 -26.07
C SER A 131 -16.76 -8.94 -25.98
N TYR A 132 -16.86 -7.62 -26.19
CA TYR A 132 -18.16 -6.94 -26.26
C TYR A 132 -19.07 -7.55 -27.34
N ALA A 133 -18.50 -8.07 -28.43
CA ALA A 133 -19.28 -8.73 -29.48
C ALA A 133 -20.01 -10.00 -28.98
N GLN A 134 -19.51 -10.67 -27.94
CA GLN A 134 -20.09 -11.92 -27.42
C GLN A 134 -21.09 -11.68 -26.28
N ILE A 135 -20.79 -10.76 -25.37
CA ILE A 135 -21.58 -10.55 -24.13
C ILE A 135 -22.06 -9.11 -23.92
N GLY A 136 -21.84 -8.24 -24.91
CA GLY A 136 -22.26 -6.84 -24.89
C GLY A 136 -21.66 -6.06 -23.72
N ILE A 137 -22.49 -5.24 -23.08
CA ILE A 137 -22.12 -4.41 -21.92
C ILE A 137 -21.60 -5.23 -20.72
N GLY A 138 -21.85 -6.54 -20.70
CA GLY A 138 -21.28 -7.43 -19.69
C GLY A 138 -19.75 -7.46 -19.71
N ALA A 139 -19.12 -7.30 -20.88
CA ALA A 139 -17.66 -7.32 -21.02
C ALA A 139 -16.97 -6.16 -20.26
N PRO A 140 -17.32 -4.89 -20.49
CA PRO A 140 -16.74 -3.78 -19.75
C PRO A 140 -17.11 -3.79 -18.26
N LEU A 141 -18.29 -4.30 -17.89
CA LEU A 141 -18.67 -4.44 -16.48
C LEU A 141 -17.83 -5.49 -15.74
N MET A 142 -17.58 -6.65 -16.35
CA MET A 142 -16.68 -7.66 -15.79
C MET A 142 -15.24 -7.15 -15.73
N LEU A 143 -14.79 -6.44 -16.77
CA LEU A 143 -13.47 -5.82 -16.79
C LEU A 143 -13.31 -4.82 -15.63
N LEU A 144 -14.31 -3.96 -15.44
CA LEU A 144 -14.35 -3.02 -14.33
C LEU A 144 -14.35 -3.76 -12.99
N ALA A 145 -15.19 -4.78 -12.82
CA ALA A 145 -15.26 -5.56 -11.57
C ALA A 145 -13.91 -6.23 -11.25
N ALA A 146 -13.28 -6.88 -12.22
CA ALA A 146 -11.96 -7.49 -12.06
C ALA A 146 -10.91 -6.43 -11.68
N ARG A 147 -10.95 -5.26 -12.31
CA ARG A 147 -10.08 -4.12 -12.00
C ARG A 147 -10.32 -3.57 -10.60
N LEU A 148 -11.58 -3.49 -10.15
CA LEU A 148 -11.91 -3.05 -8.79
C LEU A 148 -11.38 -4.04 -7.74
N VAL A 149 -11.55 -5.35 -7.96
CA VAL A 149 -10.99 -6.39 -7.08
C VAL A 149 -9.47 -6.30 -7.03
N GLN A 150 -8.83 -6.10 -8.17
CA GLN A 150 -7.39 -5.94 -8.27
C GLN A 150 -6.91 -4.68 -7.53
N GLY A 151 -7.52 -3.52 -7.78
CA GLY A 151 -7.19 -2.26 -7.09
C GLY A 151 -7.47 -2.31 -5.60
N PHE A 152 -8.55 -2.98 -5.17
CA PHE A 152 -8.82 -3.25 -3.78
C PHE A 152 -7.71 -4.08 -3.13
N SER A 153 -7.24 -5.12 -3.80
CA SER A 153 -6.13 -5.97 -3.33
C SER A 153 -4.86 -5.17 -3.09
N THR A 154 -4.47 -4.37 -4.09
CA THR A 154 -3.28 -3.53 -4.04
C THR A 154 -3.34 -2.50 -2.91
N GLY A 155 -4.54 -1.99 -2.59
CA GLY A 155 -4.74 -1.08 -1.46
C GLY A 155 -4.25 -1.61 -0.11
N GLY A 156 -4.40 -2.91 0.13
CA GLY A 156 -3.97 -3.55 1.37
C GLY A 156 -2.46 -3.67 1.53
N GLU A 157 -1.74 -3.78 0.41
CA GLU A 157 -0.29 -3.92 0.39
C GLU A 157 0.42 -2.67 0.92
N TYR A 158 0.00 -1.48 0.47
CA TYR A 158 0.58 -0.21 0.92
C TYR A 158 0.22 0.16 2.36
N GLY A 159 -1.02 -0.13 2.79
CA GLY A 159 -1.45 0.10 4.17
C GLY A 159 -0.73 -0.80 5.18
N GLY A 160 -0.51 -2.07 4.81
CA GLY A 160 0.24 -3.01 5.64
C GLY A 160 1.75 -2.73 5.65
N ALA A 161 2.34 -2.35 4.52
CA ALA A 161 3.76 -2.06 4.41
C ALA A 161 4.17 -0.77 5.14
N ALA A 162 3.37 0.30 5.08
CA ALA A 162 3.65 1.55 5.78
C ALA A 162 3.67 1.35 7.31
N THR A 163 2.71 0.60 7.85
CA THR A 163 2.66 0.28 9.28
C THR A 163 3.73 -0.74 9.68
N PHE A 164 4.05 -1.71 8.82
CA PHE A 164 5.17 -2.64 9.06
C PHE A 164 6.52 -1.94 9.10
N ILE A 165 6.79 -1.01 8.18
CA ILE A 165 8.00 -0.21 8.20
C ILE A 165 8.01 0.72 9.42
N ALA A 166 6.87 1.33 9.78
CA ALA A 166 6.78 2.16 10.98
C ALA A 166 7.08 1.37 12.27
N GLU A 167 6.55 0.15 12.39
CA GLU A 167 6.72 -0.71 13.57
C GLU A 167 8.07 -1.43 13.64
N TYR A 168 8.67 -1.78 12.50
CA TYR A 168 9.99 -2.43 12.45
C TYR A 168 11.15 -1.46 12.26
N SER A 169 10.88 -0.17 12.10
CA SER A 169 11.93 0.85 12.07
C SER A 169 12.58 0.97 13.44
N THR A 170 13.63 0.19 13.65
CA THR A 170 14.52 0.28 14.79
C THR A 170 15.05 1.71 14.86
N ASP A 171 15.05 2.30 16.06
CA ASP A 171 15.41 3.70 16.35
C ASP A 171 16.84 4.12 15.90
N ARG A 172 17.58 3.21 15.26
CA ARG A 172 18.97 3.38 14.82
C ARG A 172 19.14 3.64 13.31
N LYS A 173 18.11 3.51 12.44
CA LYS A 173 18.28 3.68 10.96
C LYS A 173 17.17 4.42 10.20
N ARG A 174 16.30 5.18 10.89
CA ARG A 174 15.18 5.93 10.27
C ARG A 174 15.58 6.90 9.13
N GLY A 175 16.84 7.34 9.07
CA GLY A 175 17.31 8.27 8.03
C GLY A 175 17.80 7.66 6.71
N LEU A 176 17.95 6.33 6.62
CA LEU A 176 18.60 5.69 5.46
C LEU A 176 17.63 4.93 4.52
N MET A 177 16.39 4.68 4.93
CA MET A 177 15.40 3.92 4.13
C MET A 177 14.27 4.81 3.58
N GLY A 178 14.40 6.13 3.71
CA GLY A 178 13.43 7.13 3.23
C GLY A 178 13.94 7.96 2.05
N SER A 179 15.03 7.56 1.40
CA SER A 179 15.53 8.17 0.15
C SER A 179 15.43 7.20 -1.00
#